data_AF-A0A6L9LDB2-F1
#
_entry.id   AF-A0A6L9LDB2-F1
#
_cell.length_a   1.000
_cell.length_b   1.000
_cell.length_c   1.000
_cell.angle_alpha   90.00
_cell.angle_beta   90.00
_cell.angle_gamma   90.00
#
_symmetry.space_group_name_H-M   'P 1'
#
loop_
_entity.id
_entity.type
_entity.pdbx_description
1 polymer ?
#
loop_
_entity_poly.entity_id
_entity_poly.type
_entity_poly.pdbx_seq_one_letter_code
_entity_poly.pdbx_strand_id
1 'polypeptide(L)' 'MPIESTFINPFTDYGFKRLFGTEKNKPLLIDFLNQFLPERHQIADLHYAQNEQLGGAQKVL' A
#
# COMPACT_ATOMS: atom_id res chain seq x y z
N MET A 1 23.77 18.70 -11.59
CA MET A 1 22.91 17.55 -11.93
C MET A 1 21.47 18.02 -11.82
N PRO A 2 20.61 17.87 -12.84
CA PRO A 2 19.20 18.19 -12.67
C PRO A 2 18.60 17.17 -11.71
N ILE A 3 17.94 17.64 -10.66
CA ILE A 3 17.12 16.78 -9.81
C ILE A 3 15.84 16.54 -10.63
N GLU A 4 15.79 15.45 -11.39
CA GLU A 4 14.56 15.06 -12.07
C GLU A 4 13.56 14.60 -11.01
N SER A 5 12.63 15.50 -10.64
CA SER A 5 11.53 15.15 -9.75
C SER A 5 10.56 14.25 -10.51
N THR A 6 10.71 12.95 -10.35
CA THR A 6 9.73 11.96 -10.81
C THR A 6 8.53 11.98 -9.86
N PHE A 7 7.37 12.35 -10.37
CA PHE A 7 6.12 12.27 -9.62
C PHE A 7 5.57 10.85 -9.65
N ILE A 8 5.08 10.37 -8.51
CA ILE A 8 4.41 9.07 -8.40
C ILE A 8 2.91 9.33 -8.22
N ASN A 9 2.09 8.74 -9.08
CA ASN A 9 0.64 8.77 -8.93
C ASN A 9 0.16 7.67 -7.95
N PRO A 10 -0.29 8.00 -6.72
CA PRO A 10 -0.70 7.01 -5.72
C PRO A 10 -1.99 6.27 -6.11
N PHE A 11 -2.76 6.76 -7.08
CA PHE A 11 -4.02 6.15 -7.53
C PHE A 11 -3.82 4.99 -8.52
N THR A 12 -2.58 4.65 -8.85
CA THR A 12 -2.25 3.47 -9.68
C THR A 12 -1.73 2.34 -8.81
N ASP A 13 -1.97 1.08 -9.18
CA ASP A 13 -1.42 -0.08 -8.47
C ASP A 13 0.10 0.02 -8.33
N TYR A 14 0.78 0.47 -9.38
CA TYR A 14 2.22 0.68 -9.38
C TYR A 14 2.63 1.75 -8.37
N GLY A 15 2.02 2.93 -8.42
CA GLY A 15 2.38 4.04 -7.55
C GLY A 15 2.05 3.76 -6.09
N PHE A 16 0.90 3.14 -5.81
CA PHE A 16 0.55 2.72 -4.46
C PHE A 16 1.56 1.71 -3.91
N LYS A 17 1.89 0.65 -4.67
CA LYS A 17 2.92 -0.33 -4.29
C LYS A 17 4.31 0.30 -4.15
N ARG A 18 4.64 1.29 -4.98
CA ARG A 18 5.92 2.01 -4.89
C ARG A 18 6.02 2.83 -3.60
N LEU A 19 4.91 3.45 -3.19
CA LEU A 19 4.85 4.26 -1.97
C LEU A 19 4.72 3.42 -0.70
N PHE A 20 3.93 2.35 -0.72
CA PHE A 20 3.52 1.62 0.49
C PHE A 20 3.87 0.13 0.47
N GLY A 21 4.50 -0.40 -0.57
CA GLY A 21 4.74 -1.84 -0.73
C GLY A 21 6.10 -2.32 -0.25
N THR A 22 6.78 -1.57 0.62
CA THR A 22 8.08 -1.97 1.21
C THR A 22 8.01 -1.91 2.73
N GLU A 23 8.75 -2.79 3.41
CA GLU A 23 8.82 -2.81 4.88
C GLU A 23 9.20 -1.46 5.48
N LYS A 24 10.13 -0.74 4.83
CA LYS A 24 10.54 0.60 5.26
C LYS A 24 9.37 1.60 5.28
N ASN A 25 8.42 1.46 4.36
CA ASN A 25 7.28 2.35 4.25
C ASN A 25 6.03 1.82 4.97
N LYS A 26 6.13 0.71 5.71
CA LYS A 26 5.03 0.14 6.48
C LYS A 26 4.39 1.15 7.46
N PRO A 27 5.16 1.96 8.21
CA PRO A 27 4.57 2.96 9.10
C PRO A 27 3.69 3.97 8.35
N LEU A 28 4.11 4.39 7.15
CA LEU A 28 3.33 5.32 6.31
C LEU A 28 2.00 4.70 5.86
N LEU A 29 2.01 3.39 5.55
CA LEU A 29 0.78 2.68 5.18
C LEU A 29 -0.17 2.58 6.39
N ILE A 30 0.35 2.26 7.57
CA ILE A 30 -0.42 2.19 8.80
C ILE A 30 -1.07 3.55 9.08
N ASP A 31 -0.28 4.63 9.09
CA ASP A 31 -0.77 5.98 9.34
C ASP A 31 -1.84 6.40 8.32
N PHE A 32 -1.63 6.09 7.04
CA PHE A 32 -2.58 6.37 5.97
C PHE A 32 -3.91 5.65 6.17
N LEU A 33 -3.89 4.34 6.45
CA LEU A 33 -5.11 3.57 6.67
C LEU A 33 -5.85 4.05 7.93
N ASN A 34 -5.09 4.38 8.98
CA ASN A 34 -5.63 4.86 10.24
C ASN A 34 -6.34 6.22 10.15
N GLN A 35 -6.07 7.05 9.12
CA GLN A 35 -6.87 8.25 8.86
C GLN A 35 -8.34 7.95 8.54
N PHE A 36 -8.65 6.74 8.07
CA PHE A 36 -10.01 6.33 7.72
C PHE A 36 -10.69 5.50 8.82
N LEU A 37 -9.93 5.05 9.83
CA LEU A 37 -10.41 4.16 10.87
C LEU A 37 -10.78 4.94 12.14
N PRO A 38 -11.86 4.56 12.85
CA PRO A 38 -12.17 5.14 14.14
C PRO A 38 -11.11 4.75 15.18
N GLU A 39 -10.97 5.54 16.25
CA GLU A 39 -9.94 5.38 17.29
C GLU A 39 -9.87 3.95 17.87
N ARG A 40 -11.02 3.28 18.03
CA ARG A 40 -11.10 1.92 18.57
C ARG A 40 -10.59 0.82 17.63
N HIS A 41 -10.36 1.12 16.36
CA HIS A 41 -9.96 0.15 15.32
C HIS A 41 -8.62 0.51 14.66
N GLN A 42 -7.80 1.31 15.34
CA GLN A 42 -6.49 1.71 14.84
C GLN A 42 -5.59 0.48 14.67
N ILE A 43 -4.92 0.40 13.52
CA ILE A 43 -3.97 -0.64 13.16
C ILE A 43 -2.66 -0.35 13.89
N ALA A 44 -2.21 -1.30 14.73
CA ALA A 44 -0.92 -1.22 15.42
C ALA A 44 0.22 -1.86 14.60
N ASP A 45 -0.09 -2.91 13.84
CA ASP A 45 0.85 -3.55 12.93
C ASP A 45 0.10 -4.21 11.75
N LEU A 46 0.83 -4.43 10.66
CA LEU A 46 0.37 -5.17 9.49
C LEU A 46 1.53 -5.98 8.89
N HIS A 47 1.19 -6.97 8.08
CA HIS A 47 2.15 -7.75 7.32
C HIS A 47 1.76 -7.74 5.85
N TYR A 48 2.74 -7.57 4.95
CA TYR A 48 2.50 -7.79 3.53
C TYR A 48 2.28 -9.29 3.29
N ALA A 49 1.21 -9.62 2.57
CA ALA A 49 1.01 -10.99 2.10
C ALA A 49 2.13 -11.38 1.13
N GLN A 50 2.61 -12.62 1.22
CA GLN A 50 3.51 -13.19 0.20
C GLN A 50 2.74 -13.27 -1.13
N ASN A 51 3.29 -12.62 -2.17
CA ASN A 51 2.66 -12.43 -3.49
C ASN A 51 2.51 -13.71 -4.34
N GLU A 52 2.34 -14.89 -3.77
CA GLU A 52 2.05 -16.11 -4.55
C GLU A 52 0.55 -16.34 -4.80
N GLN A 53 -0.35 -15.54 -4.21
CA GLN A 53 -1.80 -15.76 -4.36
C GLN A 53 -2.62 -14.47 -4.58
N LEU A 54 -2.31 -13.64 -5.59
CA LEU A 54 -3.29 -12.68 -6.11
C LEU A 54 -3.22 -12.58 -7.63
N GLY A 55 -3.89 -13.54 -8.27
CA GLY A 55 -4.17 -13.58 -9.70
C GLY A 55 -5.23 -14.63 -10.07
N GLY A 56 -6.11 -14.99 -9.14
CA GLY A 56 -7.29 -15.79 -9.45
C GLY A 56 -8.36 -14.89 -10.04
N ALA A 57 -8.47 -14.85 -11.37
CA ALA A 57 -9.72 -14.42 -11.99
C ALA A 57 -10.83 -15.33 -11.45
N GLN A 58 -11.59 -14.85 -10.46
CA GLN A 58 -12.83 -15.49 -10.04
C GLN A 58 -13.84 -15.29 -11.18
N LYS A 59 -13.77 -16.15 -12.20
CA LYS A 59 -14.90 -16.36 -13.10
C LYS A 59 -15.94 -17.12 -12.28
N VAL A 60 -16.95 -16.40 -11.83
CA VAL A 60 -18.19 -16.99 -11.33
C VAL A 60 -18.83 -17.72 -12.53
N LEU A 61 -18.95 -19.04 -12.42
CA LEU A 61 -19.91 -19.86 -13.15
C LEU A 61 -20.94 -20.36 -12.14
#